data_AF-A0A3N4R811-F1
#
_entry.id   AF-A0A3N4R811-F1
#
_cell.length_a   1.000
_cell.length_b   1.000
_cell.length_c   1.000
_cell.angle_alpha   90.00
_cell.angle_beta   90.00
_cell.angle_gamma   90.00
#
_symmetry.space_group_name_H-M   'P 1'
#
loop_
_entity.id
_entity.type
_entity.pdbx_description
1 polymer ?
#
loop_
_entity_poly.entity_id
_entity_poly.type
_entity_poly.pdbx_seq_one_letter_code
_entity_poly.pdbx_strand_id
1 'polypeptide(L)'
;MGRVAGRFARVEPRRRMRKLVLGLLSDLPSKNCWTIAEWAGDTTPDGMQHLLGRAKWDADQVRDDIRAYVVEHLHDHQAVLVVDETGDVKKGVETVGVQRQYTGTAGRIENSQVAVYLVYAGRHGHAAVDRELYVPHSWTSDPDRCRAAGLAEETTFAIKPELAARMVARFLDSGHQAAGVAGDEVYGANPKLRTALEERGTGYVLAVACSHEVTTGAGKFRADILAKKVPKRAWQKLSAGAGAKGHRFYDWAFIGLPDPRPGRRQLLIRRNRSTGELAYYRCYSPAPVPLSVLVRVAGSRWRVEEFFQSGKGLAALDEHQVHRYTSWSRWVTLAMLAHAFLAVIRADEPTRPAPDALIPLTCKEIQLHQVCRFTSWSRWVTSPAPSSRLSVPTSTPAVPPRSC
;
A
#
# COMPACT_ATOMS: atom_id res chain seq x y z
N MET A 1 12.53 -12.60 -0.10
CA MET A 1 13.07 -12.85 1.26
C MET A 1 14.48 -12.31 1.49
N GLY A 2 15.44 -12.45 0.56
CA GLY A 2 16.81 -11.93 0.76
C GLY A 2 16.89 -10.44 1.09
N ARG A 3 16.03 -9.61 0.48
CA ARG A 3 16.01 -8.15 0.66
C ARG A 3 15.82 -7.69 2.11
N VAL A 4 14.89 -8.31 2.84
CA VAL A 4 14.59 -7.94 4.24
C VAL A 4 15.45 -8.69 5.26
N ALA A 5 16.26 -9.67 4.81
CA ALA A 5 17.00 -10.56 5.70
C ALA A 5 18.01 -9.81 6.59
N GLY A 6 18.59 -8.73 6.07
CA GLY A 6 19.53 -7.86 6.79
C GLY A 6 18.91 -7.10 7.97
N ARG A 7 17.58 -6.95 8.01
CA ARG A 7 16.85 -6.29 9.11
C ARG A 7 16.74 -7.15 10.37
N PHE A 8 17.16 -8.42 10.28
CA PHE A 8 17.18 -9.36 11.39
C PHE A 8 18.62 -9.71 11.72
N ALA A 9 19.15 -9.16 12.82
CA ALA A 9 20.53 -9.38 13.23
C ALA A 9 20.82 -10.85 13.58
N ARG A 10 19.84 -11.53 14.20
CA ARG A 10 19.95 -12.94 14.62
C ARG A 10 19.28 -13.87 13.61
N VAL A 11 19.79 -15.11 13.53
CA VAL A 11 19.27 -16.13 12.61
C VAL A 11 17.88 -16.63 13.02
N GLU A 12 17.58 -16.69 14.32
CA GLU A 12 16.34 -17.25 14.84
C GLU A 12 15.13 -16.38 14.48
N PRO A 13 15.12 -15.04 14.71
CA PRO A 13 14.05 -14.17 14.23
C PRO A 13 13.92 -14.17 12.70
N ARG A 14 15.03 -14.29 11.96
CA ARG A 14 15.00 -14.37 10.49
C ARG A 14 14.30 -15.63 10.00
N ARG A 15 14.63 -16.79 10.58
CA ARG A 15 13.97 -18.08 10.28
C ARG A 15 12.49 -18.03 10.67
N ARG A 16 12.17 -17.43 11.82
CA ARG A 16 10.78 -17.29 12.27
C ARG A 16 9.97 -16.36 11.38
N MET A 17 10.54 -15.22 10.96
CA MET A 17 9.90 -14.32 9.99
C MET A 17 9.61 -15.06 8.69
N ARG A 18 10.55 -15.88 8.20
CA ARG A 18 10.30 -16.70 7.01
C ARG A 18 9.13 -17.66 7.20
N LYS A 19 9.07 -18.38 8.32
CA LYS A 19 7.93 -19.25 8.66
C LYS A 19 6.62 -18.47 8.71
N LEU A 20 6.60 -17.30 9.37
CA LEU A 20 5.40 -16.47 9.47
C LEU A 20 4.90 -16.05 8.07
N VAL A 21 5.76 -15.48 7.24
CA VAL A 21 5.38 -15.02 5.89
C VAL A 21 4.91 -16.18 5.02
N LEU A 22 5.54 -17.36 5.10
CA LEU A 22 5.07 -18.54 4.38
C LEU A 22 3.70 -19.02 4.89
N GLY A 23 3.44 -18.94 6.20
CA GLY A 23 2.11 -19.20 6.75
C GLY A 23 1.08 -18.17 6.30
N LEU A 24 1.43 -16.88 6.22
CA LEU A 24 0.56 -15.85 5.65
C LEU A 24 0.23 -16.13 4.17
N LEU A 25 1.18 -16.72 3.43
CA LEU A 25 1.00 -17.14 2.03
C LEU A 25 0.33 -18.50 1.86
N SER A 26 0.15 -19.28 2.92
CA SER A 26 -0.49 -20.61 2.84
C SER A 26 -1.99 -20.55 2.63
N ASP A 27 -2.59 -21.68 2.26
CA ASP A 27 -4.06 -21.86 2.15
C ASP A 27 -4.70 -22.25 3.50
N LEU A 28 -4.13 -21.77 4.61
CA LEU A 28 -4.70 -22.02 5.93
C LEU A 28 -6.09 -21.36 6.03
N PRO A 29 -7.08 -22.04 6.65
CA PRO A 29 -8.43 -21.52 6.78
C PRO A 29 -8.51 -20.29 7.70
N SER A 30 -7.57 -20.15 8.64
CA SER A 30 -7.31 -18.91 9.36
C SER A 30 -5.81 -18.75 9.62
N LYS A 31 -5.34 -17.51 9.55
CA LYS A 31 -3.94 -17.13 9.65
C LYS A 31 -3.75 -16.27 10.88
N ASN A 32 -3.49 -16.95 12.00
CA ASN A 32 -3.09 -16.34 13.26
C ASN A 32 -1.78 -16.98 13.75
N CYS A 33 -1.22 -16.49 14.87
CA CYS A 33 0.05 -17.01 15.39
C CYS A 33 0.01 -18.51 15.73
N TRP A 34 -1.15 -19.02 16.15
CA TRP A 34 -1.33 -20.43 16.52
C TRP A 34 -1.32 -21.31 15.28
N THR A 35 -2.24 -21.08 14.35
CA THR A 35 -2.40 -21.89 13.15
C THR A 35 -1.14 -21.86 12.28
N ILE A 36 -0.45 -20.71 12.19
CA ILE A 36 0.83 -20.61 11.47
C ILE A 36 1.96 -21.35 12.21
N ALA A 37 1.98 -21.35 13.54
CA ALA A 37 2.97 -22.10 14.31
C ALA A 37 2.81 -23.61 14.11
N GLU A 38 1.59 -24.13 14.22
CA GLU A 38 1.28 -25.54 13.97
C GLU A 38 1.65 -25.95 12.55
N TRP A 39 1.24 -25.15 11.56
CA TRP A 39 1.62 -25.37 10.16
C TRP A 39 3.13 -25.38 9.94
N ALA A 40 3.87 -24.54 10.67
CA ALA A 40 5.32 -24.47 10.60
C ALA A 40 6.05 -25.54 11.45
N GLY A 41 5.32 -26.48 12.04
CA GLY A 41 5.84 -27.59 12.86
C GLY A 41 6.31 -27.17 14.26
N ASP A 42 5.85 -26.03 14.77
CA ASP A 42 6.14 -25.58 16.13
C ASP A 42 5.05 -26.09 17.09
N THR A 43 5.42 -26.45 18.33
CA THR A 43 4.49 -26.97 19.34
C THR A 43 3.63 -25.89 20.01
N THR A 44 4.07 -24.62 19.97
CA THR A 44 3.39 -23.48 20.60
C THR A 44 3.48 -22.23 19.72
N PRO A 45 2.55 -21.26 19.87
CA PRO A 45 2.60 -19.98 19.16
C PRO A 45 3.72 -19.04 19.63
N ASP A 46 4.44 -19.38 20.71
CA ASP A 46 5.33 -18.47 21.42
C ASP A 46 6.43 -17.90 20.54
N GLY A 47 6.93 -18.69 19.59
CA GLY A 47 7.92 -18.24 18.61
C GLY A 47 7.38 -17.12 17.71
N MET A 48 6.14 -17.26 17.22
CA MET A 48 5.48 -16.26 16.38
C MET A 48 5.15 -15.01 17.20
N GLN A 49 4.62 -15.18 18.40
CA GLN A 49 4.34 -14.08 19.32
C GLN A 49 5.62 -13.34 19.76
N HIS A 50 6.71 -14.07 20.00
CA HIS A 50 8.01 -13.47 20.31
C HIS A 50 8.54 -12.66 19.13
N LEU A 51 8.44 -13.17 17.90
CA LEU A 51 8.85 -12.44 16.69
C LEU A 51 8.13 -11.09 16.59
N LEU A 52 6.83 -11.06 16.85
CA LEU A 52 6.02 -9.85 16.72
C LEU A 52 6.18 -8.92 17.94
N GLY A 53 6.21 -9.46 19.15
CA GLY A 53 6.18 -8.64 20.37
C GLY A 53 7.53 -8.26 20.95
N ARG A 54 8.55 -9.14 20.85
CA ARG A 54 9.77 -9.04 21.68
C ARG A 54 11.08 -9.08 20.90
N ALA A 55 11.10 -9.71 19.72
CA ALA A 55 12.31 -9.78 18.91
C ALA A 55 12.81 -8.37 18.52
N LYS A 56 14.13 -8.21 18.38
CA LYS A 56 14.75 -6.95 17.95
C LYS A 56 14.82 -6.89 16.42
N TRP A 57 13.88 -6.16 15.81
CA TRP A 57 13.88 -5.75 14.41
C TRP A 57 12.93 -4.57 14.22
N ASP A 58 13.17 -3.81 13.16
CA ASP A 58 12.48 -2.56 12.86
C ASP A 58 11.46 -2.77 11.73
N ALA A 59 10.18 -2.55 12.03
CA ALA A 59 9.09 -2.73 11.08
C ALA A 59 9.07 -1.65 9.98
N ASP A 60 9.62 -0.47 10.27
CA ASP A 60 9.69 0.66 9.36
C ASP A 60 10.82 0.47 8.37
N GLN A 61 11.97 -0.05 8.79
CA GLN A 61 13.04 -0.44 7.86
C GLN A 61 12.60 -1.57 6.92
N VAL A 62 11.82 -2.55 7.42
CA VAL A 62 11.25 -3.59 6.56
C VAL A 62 10.19 -3.01 5.61
N ARG A 63 9.39 -2.03 6.05
CA ARG A 63 8.48 -1.28 5.17
C ARG A 63 9.25 -0.58 4.05
N ASP A 64 10.37 0.06 4.35
CA ASP A 64 11.18 0.76 3.35
C ASP A 64 11.79 -0.23 2.34
N ASP A 65 12.22 -1.41 2.79
CA ASP A 65 12.65 -2.50 1.90
C ASP A 65 11.51 -3.01 1.00
N ILE A 66 10.27 -3.11 1.53
CA ILE A 66 9.07 -3.48 0.74
C ILE A 66 8.77 -2.41 -0.29
N ARG A 67 8.82 -1.12 0.09
CA ARG A 67 8.63 0.00 -0.84
C ARG A 67 9.62 -0.08 -2.00
N ALA A 68 10.90 -0.24 -1.70
CA ALA A 68 11.94 -0.37 -2.72
C ALA A 68 11.69 -1.57 -3.63
N TYR A 69 11.31 -2.72 -3.07
CA TYR A 69 10.96 -3.92 -3.83
C TYR A 69 9.80 -3.69 -4.80
N VAL A 70 8.72 -3.09 -4.32
CA VAL A 70 7.50 -2.81 -5.11
C VAL A 70 7.81 -1.84 -6.24
N VAL A 71 8.52 -0.74 -5.96
CA VAL A 71 8.87 0.28 -6.97
C VAL A 71 9.80 -0.30 -8.04
N GLU A 72 10.76 -1.13 -7.64
CA GLU A 72 11.72 -1.76 -8.56
C GLU A 72 11.05 -2.76 -9.51
N HIS A 73 10.13 -3.59 -9.02
CA HIS A 73 9.58 -4.69 -9.82
C HIS A 73 8.28 -4.33 -10.54
N LEU A 74 7.40 -3.53 -9.94
CA LEU A 74 6.19 -3.07 -10.63
C LEU A 74 6.48 -1.91 -11.60
N HIS A 75 7.61 -1.21 -11.39
CA HIS A 75 8.19 -0.13 -12.17
C HIS A 75 7.28 0.51 -13.21
N ASP A 76 6.68 1.63 -12.84
CA ASP A 76 5.88 2.43 -13.76
C ASP A 76 6.06 3.92 -13.50
N HIS A 77 6.61 4.65 -14.48
CA HIS A 77 6.71 6.12 -14.46
C HIS A 77 5.34 6.80 -14.30
N GLN A 78 4.29 6.08 -14.65
CA GLN A 78 2.92 6.53 -14.60
C GLN A 78 2.21 6.09 -13.31
N ALA A 79 2.89 5.45 -12.36
CA ALA A 79 2.26 4.97 -11.13
C ALA A 79 1.66 6.10 -10.29
N VAL A 80 0.56 5.76 -9.63
CA VAL A 80 -0.20 6.65 -8.74
C VAL A 80 -0.08 6.13 -7.33
N LEU A 81 0.12 7.03 -6.37
CA LEU A 81 -0.01 6.70 -4.96
C LEU A 81 -1.48 6.85 -4.57
N VAL A 82 -2.10 5.76 -4.14
CA VAL A 82 -3.49 5.77 -3.69
C VAL A 82 -3.51 5.68 -2.17
N VAL A 83 -4.13 6.66 -1.53
CA VAL A 83 -4.34 6.68 -0.08
C VAL A 83 -5.77 6.26 0.20
N ASP A 84 -5.92 5.30 1.10
CA ASP A 84 -7.22 4.88 1.63
C ASP A 84 -7.00 4.23 3.01
N GLU A 85 -8.09 4.01 3.74
CA GLU A 85 -8.07 3.29 5.00
C GLU A 85 -8.89 2.00 4.95
N THR A 86 -8.56 1.09 5.84
CA THR A 86 -9.44 -0.04 6.16
C THR A 86 -9.55 -0.23 7.66
N GLY A 87 -10.72 -0.71 8.08
CA GLY A 87 -11.03 -0.95 9.48
C GLY A 87 -11.21 -2.44 9.75
N ASP A 88 -10.55 -2.93 10.80
CA ASP A 88 -10.70 -4.28 11.31
C ASP A 88 -11.62 -4.25 12.52
N VAL A 89 -12.74 -4.99 12.47
CA VAL A 89 -13.65 -5.10 13.61
C VAL A 89 -12.96 -5.85 14.73
N LYS A 90 -13.02 -5.31 15.95
CA LYS A 90 -12.37 -5.88 17.13
C LYS A 90 -13.37 -6.01 18.28
N LYS A 91 -13.15 -7.01 19.14
CA LYS A 91 -13.85 -7.17 20.42
C LYS A 91 -12.97 -6.63 21.55
N GLY A 92 -13.58 -6.02 22.56
CA GLY A 92 -12.87 -5.44 23.69
C GLY A 92 -12.27 -4.06 23.43
N VAL A 93 -11.57 -3.51 24.42
CA VAL A 93 -11.09 -2.11 24.44
C VAL A 93 -9.57 -1.96 24.49
N GLU A 94 -8.84 -3.06 24.59
CA GLU A 94 -7.39 -3.08 24.82
C GLU A 94 -6.56 -3.08 23.54
N THR A 95 -7.15 -3.45 22.39
CA THR A 95 -6.44 -3.40 21.11
C THR A 95 -6.11 -1.96 20.76
N VAL A 96 -4.83 -1.67 20.52
CA VAL A 96 -4.33 -0.32 20.23
C VAL A 96 -5.16 0.40 19.16
N GLY A 97 -5.56 1.64 19.43
CA GLY A 97 -6.33 2.46 18.48
C GLY A 97 -7.77 2.00 18.24
N VAL A 98 -8.28 1.00 18.96
CA VAL A 98 -9.67 0.56 18.80
C VAL A 98 -10.64 1.58 19.41
N GLN A 99 -11.68 1.92 18.66
CA GLN A 99 -12.82 2.68 19.18
C GLN A 99 -14.08 2.38 18.36
N ARG A 100 -15.23 2.80 18.87
CA ARG A 100 -16.46 2.87 18.07
C ARG A 100 -16.32 3.94 17.00
N GLN A 101 -16.18 3.53 15.75
CA GLN A 101 -16.07 4.43 14.60
C GLN A 101 -16.69 3.80 13.36
N TYR A 102 -17.05 4.63 12.40
CA TYR A 102 -17.50 4.13 11.11
C TYR A 102 -16.38 3.34 10.44
N THR A 103 -16.67 2.11 10.05
CA THR A 103 -15.77 1.29 9.24
C THR A 103 -16.46 0.96 7.92
N GLY A 104 -15.81 1.28 6.81
CA GLY A 104 -16.32 0.98 5.47
C GLY A 104 -16.55 -0.53 5.29
N THR A 105 -15.79 -1.39 5.98
CA THR A 105 -15.93 -2.84 5.91
C THR A 105 -17.22 -3.35 6.57
N ALA A 106 -17.67 -2.75 7.68
CA ALA A 106 -18.92 -3.17 8.34
C ALA A 106 -20.14 -2.36 7.90
N GLY A 107 -19.95 -1.26 7.15
CA GLY A 107 -21.02 -0.36 6.70
C GLY A 107 -21.76 0.36 7.83
N ARG A 108 -21.25 0.28 9.07
CA ARG A 108 -21.87 0.83 10.28
C ARG A 108 -20.82 1.24 11.30
N ILE A 109 -21.25 1.92 12.35
CA ILE A 109 -20.39 2.27 13.49
C ILE A 109 -20.17 1.01 14.32
N GLU A 110 -18.91 0.56 14.35
CA GLU A 110 -18.49 -0.60 15.12
C GLU A 110 -17.22 -0.31 15.90
N ASN A 111 -16.97 -1.12 16.92
CA ASN A 111 -15.67 -1.13 17.56
C ASN A 111 -14.62 -1.67 16.58
N SER A 112 -13.74 -0.81 16.10
CA SER A 112 -12.80 -1.15 15.04
C SER A 112 -11.46 -0.45 15.22
N GLN A 113 -10.41 -1.12 14.78
CA GLN A 113 -9.07 -0.56 14.61
C GLN A 113 -8.91 -0.15 13.15
N VAL A 114 -8.50 1.10 12.89
CA VAL A 114 -8.40 1.64 11.53
C VAL A 114 -6.94 1.94 11.20
N ALA A 115 -6.52 1.59 9.99
CA ALA A 115 -5.20 1.90 9.49
C ALA A 115 -5.27 2.51 8.09
N VAL A 116 -4.43 3.52 7.87
CA VAL A 116 -4.24 4.19 6.58
C VAL A 116 -3.14 3.48 5.82
N TYR A 117 -3.35 3.25 4.53
CA TYR A 117 -2.40 2.59 3.64
C TYR A 117 -2.05 3.49 2.45
N LEU A 118 -0.79 3.41 2.02
CA LEU A 118 -0.31 4.03 0.79
C LEU A 118 -0.06 2.92 -0.21
N VAL A 119 -0.85 2.85 -1.27
CA VAL A 119 -0.73 1.83 -2.31
C VAL A 119 -0.08 2.42 -3.54
N TYR A 120 1.00 1.79 -3.99
CA TYR A 120 1.61 2.07 -5.29
C TYR A 120 0.81 1.34 -6.37
N ALA A 121 0.22 2.09 -7.29
CA ALA A 121 -0.64 1.58 -8.36
C ALA A 121 -0.05 1.91 -9.74
N GLY A 122 0.59 0.92 -10.38
CA GLY A 122 1.18 1.04 -11.71
C GLY A 122 0.62 0.02 -12.70
N ARG A 123 0.86 0.13 -14.00
CA ARG A 123 0.24 -0.75 -15.01
C ARG A 123 0.39 -2.25 -14.74
N HIS A 124 1.54 -2.69 -14.23
CA HIS A 124 1.86 -4.11 -14.00
C HIS A 124 1.26 -4.69 -12.72
N GLY A 125 0.85 -3.85 -11.76
CA GLY A 125 0.33 -4.34 -10.49
C GLY A 125 0.10 -3.25 -9.47
N HIS A 126 -0.26 -3.65 -8.27
CA HIS A 126 -0.40 -2.73 -7.15
C HIS A 126 -0.04 -3.43 -5.83
N ALA A 127 0.57 -2.69 -4.91
CA ALA A 127 0.91 -3.16 -3.57
C ALA A 127 1.06 -2.00 -2.60
N ALA A 128 0.82 -2.24 -1.32
CA ALA A 128 1.07 -1.24 -0.28
C ALA A 128 2.58 -1.02 -0.08
N VAL A 129 2.96 0.25 -0.01
CA VAL A 129 4.34 0.71 0.18
C VAL A 129 4.54 1.47 1.50
N ASP A 130 3.44 1.79 2.18
CA ASP A 130 3.46 2.39 3.50
C ASP A 130 2.13 2.11 4.23
N ARG A 131 2.14 2.23 5.55
CA ARG A 131 0.98 2.07 6.43
C ARG A 131 1.15 2.87 7.71
N GLU A 132 0.05 3.38 8.25
CA GLU A 132 -0.01 4.04 9.54
C GLU A 132 -1.24 3.63 10.33
N LEU A 133 -1.11 3.47 11.64
CA LEU A 133 -2.25 3.24 12.51
C LEU A 133 -2.96 4.58 12.74
N TYR A 134 -4.28 4.61 12.57
CA TYR A 134 -5.06 5.75 13.05
C TYR A 134 -5.29 5.59 14.56
N VAL A 135 -4.56 6.38 15.36
CA VAL A 135 -4.72 6.45 16.81
C VAL A 135 -5.71 7.57 17.14
N PRO A 136 -6.93 7.26 17.62
CA PRO A 136 -7.93 8.28 17.87
C PRO A 136 -7.57 9.22 19.02
N HIS A 137 -8.20 10.40 19.05
CA HIS A 137 -7.96 11.39 20.11
C HIS A 137 -8.23 10.82 21.52
N SER A 138 -9.26 9.97 21.64
CA SER A 138 -9.64 9.25 22.87
C SER A 138 -8.57 8.31 23.43
N TRP A 139 -7.60 7.91 22.60
CA TRP A 139 -6.41 7.17 23.02
C TRP A 139 -5.31 8.11 23.46
N THR A 140 -4.98 9.10 22.65
CA THR A 140 -3.87 10.04 22.93
C THR A 140 -4.15 10.95 24.13
N SER A 141 -5.41 11.06 24.56
CA SER A 141 -5.79 11.73 25.80
C SER A 141 -5.57 10.88 27.07
N ASP A 142 -5.16 9.62 26.92
CA ASP A 142 -4.90 8.67 28.00
C ASP A 142 -3.46 8.09 27.88
N PRO A 143 -2.47 8.74 28.54
CA PRO A 143 -1.07 8.34 28.44
C PRO A 143 -0.80 6.92 28.97
N ASP A 144 -1.50 6.49 30.01
CA ASP A 144 -1.30 5.17 30.60
C ASP A 144 -1.80 4.06 29.67
N ARG A 145 -2.95 4.28 29.03
CA ARG A 145 -3.45 3.40 27.97
C ARG A 145 -2.52 3.35 26.76
N CYS A 146 -1.97 4.49 26.35
CA CYS A 146 -0.98 4.55 25.27
C CYS A 146 0.28 3.74 25.63
N ARG A 147 0.82 3.92 26.84
CA ARG A 147 1.99 3.19 27.34
C ARG A 147 1.72 1.69 27.41
N ALA A 148 0.57 1.27 27.92
CA ALA A 148 0.17 -0.13 28.01
C ALA A 148 0.05 -0.81 26.63
N ALA A 149 -0.41 -0.06 25.63
CA ALA A 149 -0.48 -0.50 24.24
C ALA A 149 0.86 -0.42 23.48
N GLY A 150 1.90 0.14 24.09
CA GLY A 150 3.23 0.28 23.48
C GLY A 150 3.29 1.34 22.38
N LEU A 151 2.47 2.39 22.49
CA LEU A 151 2.65 3.63 21.74
C LEU A 151 3.82 4.43 22.33
N ALA A 152 4.54 5.17 21.49
CA ALA A 152 5.63 6.03 21.94
C ALA A 152 5.08 7.21 22.76
N GLU A 153 5.86 7.76 23.70
CA GLU A 153 5.40 8.84 24.59
C GLU A 153 5.04 10.11 23.83
N GLU A 154 5.73 10.36 22.71
CA GLU A 154 5.49 11.46 21.78
C GLU A 154 4.31 11.23 20.82
N THR A 155 3.56 10.14 20.97
CA THR A 155 2.42 9.85 20.08
C THR A 155 1.30 10.88 20.30
N THR A 156 1.17 11.82 19.38
CA THR A 156 0.07 12.79 19.37
C THR A 156 -1.03 12.39 18.41
N PHE A 157 -2.24 12.89 18.65
CA PHE A 157 -3.36 12.72 17.72
C PHE A 157 -2.99 13.26 16.33
N ALA A 158 -3.30 12.50 15.30
CA ALA A 158 -3.17 12.92 13.91
C ALA A 158 -4.39 12.43 13.13
N ILE A 159 -5.00 13.32 12.36
CA ILE A 159 -6.12 12.94 11.48
C ILE A 159 -5.59 12.13 10.29
N LYS A 160 -6.44 11.28 9.68
CA LYS A 160 -6.04 10.42 8.55
C LYS A 160 -5.33 11.20 7.41
N PRO A 161 -5.76 12.41 7.00
CA PRO A 161 -5.04 13.19 6.00
C PRO A 161 -3.62 13.62 6.40
N GLU A 162 -3.35 13.81 7.70
CA GLU A 162 -2.00 14.10 8.19
C GLU A 162 -1.11 12.85 8.13
N LEU A 163 -1.66 11.67 8.47
CA LEU A 163 -0.97 10.39 8.27
C LEU A 163 -0.64 10.16 6.79
N ALA A 164 -1.60 10.42 5.90
CA ALA A 164 -1.40 10.36 4.46
C ALA A 164 -0.28 11.28 3.98
N ALA A 165 -0.25 12.53 4.45
CA ALA A 165 0.81 13.48 4.11
C ALA A 165 2.19 12.97 4.55
N ARG A 166 2.31 12.40 5.76
CA ARG A 166 3.55 11.79 6.26
C ARG A 166 4.00 10.61 5.39
N MET A 167 3.07 9.72 5.03
CA MET A 167 3.36 8.55 4.19
C MET A 167 3.81 8.96 2.78
N VAL A 168 3.15 9.93 2.16
CA VAL A 168 3.56 10.47 0.86
C VAL A 168 4.91 11.18 0.97
N ALA A 169 5.13 11.98 2.01
CA ALA A 169 6.41 12.63 2.25
C ALA A 169 7.54 11.60 2.37
N ARG A 170 7.40 10.56 3.21
CA ARG A 170 8.38 9.48 3.32
C ARG A 170 8.68 8.80 1.98
N PHE A 171 7.66 8.55 1.17
CA PHE A 171 7.83 7.95 -0.15
C PHE A 171 8.68 8.84 -1.07
N LEU A 172 8.35 10.13 -1.16
CA LEU A 172 9.07 11.08 -2.01
C LEU A 172 10.48 11.39 -1.48
N ASP A 173 10.64 11.55 -0.17
CA ASP A 173 11.92 11.84 0.48
C ASP A 173 12.90 10.66 0.39
N SER A 174 12.40 9.43 0.14
CA SER A 174 13.23 8.27 -0.21
C SER A 174 13.73 8.24 -1.67
N GLY A 175 13.47 9.31 -2.44
CA GLY A 175 13.93 9.48 -3.83
C GLY A 175 13.04 8.81 -4.88
N HIS A 176 11.92 8.21 -4.48
CA HIS A 176 10.96 7.63 -5.41
C HIS A 176 10.03 8.69 -6.00
N GLN A 177 9.54 8.42 -7.21
CA GLN A 177 8.63 9.31 -7.93
C GLN A 177 7.26 8.65 -8.14
N ALA A 178 6.23 9.47 -8.23
CA ALA A 178 4.88 9.06 -8.61
C ALA A 178 4.26 10.13 -9.52
N ALA A 179 3.42 9.70 -10.46
CA ALA A 179 2.73 10.59 -11.38
C ALA A 179 1.61 11.41 -10.71
N GLY A 180 1.18 11.01 -9.51
CA GLY A 180 0.27 11.77 -8.67
C GLY A 180 -0.27 10.97 -7.51
N VAL A 181 -1.12 11.63 -6.71
CA VAL A 181 -1.81 11.05 -5.54
C VAL A 181 -3.32 10.99 -5.79
N ALA A 182 -3.94 9.89 -5.42
CA ALA A 182 -5.39 9.73 -5.41
C ALA A 182 -5.89 9.37 -4.00
N GLY A 183 -7.11 9.77 -3.68
CA GLY A 183 -7.74 9.52 -2.38
C GLY A 183 -9.22 9.87 -2.41
N ASP A 184 -9.95 9.37 -1.43
CA ASP A 184 -11.38 9.61 -1.28
C ASP A 184 -11.71 11.01 -0.71
N GLU A 185 -12.96 11.20 -0.30
CA GLU A 185 -13.47 12.46 0.22
C GLU A 185 -12.82 12.88 1.55
N VAL A 186 -12.42 11.94 2.40
CA VAL A 186 -11.75 12.24 3.68
C VAL A 186 -10.44 12.99 3.41
N TYR A 187 -9.69 12.53 2.40
CA TYR A 187 -8.43 13.15 2.00
C TYR A 187 -8.67 14.42 1.19
N GLY A 188 -9.60 14.39 0.23
CA GLY A 188 -9.85 15.52 -0.65
C GLY A 188 -10.54 16.70 0.00
N ALA A 189 -11.25 16.53 1.12
CA ALA A 189 -11.78 17.63 1.92
C ALA A 189 -10.68 18.41 2.65
N ASN A 190 -9.52 17.80 2.93
CA ASN A 190 -8.49 18.39 3.77
C ASN A 190 -7.59 19.40 3.03
N PRO A 191 -7.63 20.70 3.36
CA PRO A 191 -6.80 21.71 2.70
C PRO A 191 -5.30 21.57 3.01
N LYS A 192 -4.92 21.12 4.21
CA LYS A 192 -3.50 20.99 4.60
C LYS A 192 -2.82 19.90 3.78
N LEU A 193 -3.48 18.75 3.57
CA LEU A 193 -2.98 17.69 2.69
C LEU A 193 -2.79 18.21 1.26
N ARG A 194 -3.78 18.91 0.70
CA ARG A 194 -3.66 19.49 -0.64
C ARG A 194 -2.49 20.46 -0.74
N THR A 195 -2.34 21.37 0.23
CA THR A 195 -1.20 22.30 0.28
C THR A 195 0.14 21.57 0.35
N ALA A 196 0.28 20.56 1.22
CA ALA A 196 1.51 19.79 1.34
C ALA A 196 1.91 19.05 0.04
N LEU A 197 0.92 18.57 -0.72
CA LEU A 197 1.15 17.98 -2.05
C LEU A 197 1.55 19.04 -3.08
N GLU A 198 0.91 20.21 -3.07
CA GLU A 198 1.24 21.32 -3.99
C GLU A 198 2.65 21.87 -3.76
N GLU A 199 3.05 22.07 -2.50
CA GLU A 199 4.38 22.54 -2.10
C GLU A 199 5.50 21.59 -2.55
N ARG A 200 5.21 20.29 -2.60
CA ARG A 200 6.11 19.25 -3.10
C ARG A 200 6.01 19.05 -4.62
N GLY A 201 5.23 19.87 -5.33
CA GLY A 201 5.02 19.72 -6.77
C GLY A 201 4.39 18.38 -7.16
N THR A 202 3.63 17.74 -6.26
CA THR A 202 3.01 16.44 -6.50
C THR A 202 1.58 16.63 -6.97
N GLY A 203 1.27 16.20 -8.20
CA GLY A 203 -0.09 16.24 -8.74
C GLY A 203 -1.05 15.38 -7.92
N TYR A 204 -2.32 15.75 -7.86
CA TYR A 204 -3.33 14.96 -7.16
C TYR A 204 -4.69 14.99 -7.84
N VAL A 205 -5.48 13.94 -7.59
CA VAL A 205 -6.91 13.86 -7.87
C VAL A 205 -7.60 13.26 -6.64
N LEU A 206 -8.17 14.11 -5.80
CA LEU A 206 -8.81 13.72 -4.54
C LEU A 206 -10.31 13.94 -4.63
N ALA A 207 -11.11 12.95 -4.26
CA ALA A 207 -12.57 13.08 -4.29
C ALA A 207 -13.05 14.16 -3.31
N VAL A 208 -14.16 14.81 -3.62
CA VAL A 208 -14.78 15.80 -2.73
C VAL A 208 -16.31 15.68 -2.78
N ALA A 209 -16.96 16.14 -1.72
CA ALA A 209 -18.42 16.21 -1.64
C ALA A 209 -19.01 17.00 -2.81
N CYS A 210 -20.26 16.68 -3.18
CA CYS A 210 -21.02 17.49 -4.14
C CYS A 210 -21.24 18.94 -3.65
N SER A 211 -21.28 19.13 -2.33
CA SER A 211 -21.40 20.42 -1.64
C SER A 211 -20.07 21.16 -1.49
N HIS A 212 -18.94 20.58 -1.93
CA HIS A 212 -17.64 21.22 -1.81
C HIS A 212 -17.60 22.54 -2.57
N GLU A 213 -17.20 23.60 -1.88
CA GLU A 213 -17.11 24.94 -2.46
C GLU A 213 -15.77 25.16 -3.15
N VAL A 214 -15.81 25.69 -4.37
CA VAL A 214 -14.63 26.08 -5.13
C VAL A 214 -14.74 27.53 -5.57
N THR A 215 -13.59 28.22 -5.58
CA THR A 215 -13.50 29.59 -6.08
C THR A 215 -13.23 29.57 -7.58
N THR A 216 -14.02 30.32 -8.32
CA THR A 216 -13.92 30.53 -9.76
C THR A 216 -13.74 32.02 -10.06
N GLY A 217 -13.48 32.39 -11.31
CA GLY A 217 -13.42 33.80 -11.71
C GLY A 217 -14.74 34.55 -11.54
N ALA A 218 -15.87 33.83 -11.44
CA ALA A 218 -17.20 34.40 -11.25
C ALA A 218 -17.67 34.35 -9.76
N GLY A 219 -16.78 33.98 -8.83
CA GLY A 219 -17.10 33.83 -7.41
C GLY A 219 -17.01 32.40 -6.91
N LYS A 220 -17.49 32.18 -5.67
CA LYS A 220 -17.51 30.87 -5.00
C LYS A 220 -18.79 30.11 -5.35
N PHE A 221 -18.65 28.84 -5.70
CA PHE A 221 -19.77 27.96 -6.03
C PHE A 221 -19.54 26.55 -5.47
N ARG A 222 -20.63 25.86 -5.13
CA ARG A 222 -20.61 24.42 -4.90
C ARG A 222 -20.33 23.65 -6.19
N ALA A 223 -19.66 22.51 -6.07
CA ALA A 223 -19.29 21.66 -7.19
C ALA A 223 -20.51 21.18 -8.01
N ASP A 224 -21.61 20.82 -7.35
CA ASP A 224 -22.85 20.39 -8.00
C ASP A 224 -23.56 21.49 -8.80
N ILE A 225 -23.54 22.72 -8.29
CA ILE A 225 -24.05 23.89 -9.02
C ILE A 225 -23.22 24.16 -10.26
N LEU A 226 -21.89 24.05 -10.18
CA LEU A 226 -21.01 24.18 -11.33
C LEU A 226 -21.23 23.10 -12.38
N ALA A 227 -21.42 21.84 -11.95
CA ALA A 227 -21.66 20.73 -12.88
C ALA A 227 -22.91 20.94 -13.75
N LYS A 228 -23.96 21.56 -13.22
CA LYS A 228 -25.16 21.93 -13.98
C LYS A 228 -24.90 22.98 -15.07
N LYS A 229 -23.85 23.80 -14.91
CA LYS A 229 -23.43 24.83 -15.87
C LYS A 229 -22.46 24.32 -16.93
N VAL A 230 -21.98 23.07 -16.83
CA VAL A 230 -21.05 22.50 -17.82
C VAL A 230 -21.80 22.22 -19.13
N PRO A 231 -21.41 22.84 -20.25
CA PRO A 231 -22.09 22.63 -21.53
C PRO A 231 -21.90 21.19 -22.02
N LYS A 232 -22.88 20.65 -22.75
CA LYS A 232 -22.86 19.26 -23.25
C LYS A 232 -21.57 18.92 -24.01
N ARG A 233 -21.06 19.85 -24.83
CA ARG A 233 -19.82 19.70 -25.61
C ARG A 233 -18.53 19.57 -24.80
N ALA A 234 -18.54 19.94 -23.52
CA ALA A 234 -17.36 19.84 -22.65
C ALA A 234 -17.20 18.46 -22.01
N TRP A 235 -18.22 17.60 -22.10
CA TRP A 235 -18.16 16.23 -21.60
C TRP A 235 -17.47 15.32 -22.61
N GLN A 236 -16.50 14.54 -22.14
CA GLN A 236 -15.73 13.60 -22.96
C GLN A 236 -15.86 12.19 -22.39
N LYS A 237 -16.15 11.22 -23.25
CA LYS A 237 -16.19 9.80 -22.87
C LYS A 237 -14.76 9.29 -22.72
N LEU A 238 -14.36 8.93 -21.50
CA LEU A 238 -13.03 8.39 -21.20
C LEU A 238 -13.11 7.21 -20.24
N SER A 239 -12.17 6.27 -20.37
CA SER A 239 -12.07 5.12 -19.49
C SER A 239 -11.30 5.47 -18.22
N ALA A 240 -11.87 5.13 -17.05
CA ALA A 240 -11.20 5.18 -15.74
C ALA A 240 -10.34 3.93 -15.47
N GLY A 241 -9.79 3.33 -16.53
CA GLY A 241 -9.05 2.07 -16.47
C GLY A 241 -9.92 0.82 -16.67
N ALA A 242 -9.25 -0.34 -16.71
CA ALA A 242 -9.88 -1.65 -16.80
C ALA A 242 -10.69 -1.96 -15.52
N GLY A 243 -11.73 -2.77 -15.66
CA GLY A 243 -12.48 -3.39 -14.58
C GLY A 243 -12.83 -4.83 -14.96
N ALA A 244 -13.50 -5.55 -14.06
CA ALA A 244 -13.82 -6.97 -14.24
C ALA A 244 -14.64 -7.28 -15.52
N LYS A 245 -15.42 -6.32 -16.02
CA LYS A 245 -16.23 -6.43 -17.26
C LYS A 245 -15.65 -5.63 -18.44
N GLY A 246 -14.35 -5.33 -18.41
CA GLY A 246 -13.68 -4.47 -19.39
C GLY A 246 -13.56 -3.02 -18.94
N HIS A 247 -13.28 -2.12 -19.88
CA HIS A 247 -13.01 -0.71 -19.60
C HIS A 247 -14.19 0.00 -18.94
N ARG A 248 -13.91 0.73 -17.84
CA ARG A 248 -14.93 1.50 -17.11
C ARG A 248 -15.08 2.88 -17.72
N PHE A 249 -16.00 3.03 -18.68
CA PHE A 249 -16.25 4.29 -19.36
C PHE A 249 -17.21 5.20 -18.58
N TYR A 250 -16.80 6.46 -18.40
CA TYR A 250 -17.62 7.52 -17.84
C TYR A 250 -17.56 8.74 -18.75
N ASP A 251 -18.50 9.66 -18.58
CA ASP A 251 -18.39 10.98 -19.17
C ASP A 251 -17.67 11.90 -18.18
N TRP A 252 -16.65 12.61 -18.64
CA TRP A 252 -15.80 13.45 -17.81
C TRP A 252 -15.79 14.88 -18.30
N ALA A 253 -15.77 15.83 -17.38
CA ALA A 253 -15.53 17.23 -17.66
C ALA A 253 -14.63 17.79 -16.57
N PHE A 254 -13.92 18.88 -16.87
CA PHE A 254 -13.21 19.64 -15.84
C PHE A 254 -13.43 21.13 -16.01
N ILE A 255 -13.35 21.83 -14.88
CA ILE A 255 -13.43 23.29 -14.80
C ILE A 255 -12.11 23.78 -14.24
N GLY A 256 -11.44 24.69 -14.96
CA GLY A 256 -10.24 25.35 -14.46
C GLY A 256 -10.57 26.27 -13.29
N LEU A 257 -9.81 26.18 -12.21
CA LEU A 257 -9.98 26.98 -11.01
C LEU A 257 -8.83 28.00 -10.94
N PRO A 258 -9.12 29.29 -11.10
CA PRO A 258 -8.08 30.32 -11.10
C PRO A 258 -7.44 30.42 -9.73
N ASP A 259 -6.12 30.49 -9.72
CA ASP A 259 -5.30 30.68 -8.53
C ASP A 259 -3.99 31.36 -8.99
N PRO A 260 -3.50 32.40 -8.30
CA PRO A 260 -2.26 33.08 -8.68
C PRO A 260 -1.02 32.22 -8.47
N ARG A 261 -1.09 31.18 -7.63
CA ARG A 261 0.05 30.31 -7.35
C ARG A 261 0.34 29.38 -8.53
N PRO A 262 1.61 28.98 -8.73
CA PRO A 262 2.00 28.05 -9.79
C PRO A 262 1.17 26.76 -9.83
N GLY A 263 1.16 26.14 -11.02
CA GLY A 263 0.41 24.92 -11.31
C GLY A 263 -1.03 25.18 -11.77
N ARG A 264 -1.71 24.09 -12.14
CA ARG A 264 -3.10 24.11 -12.59
C ARG A 264 -3.97 23.41 -11.57
N ARG A 265 -5.00 24.11 -11.10
CA ARG A 265 -6.03 23.59 -10.20
C ARG A 265 -7.31 23.42 -10.98
N GLN A 266 -7.98 22.28 -10.82
CA GLN A 266 -9.22 21.99 -11.54
C GLN A 266 -10.24 21.33 -10.61
N LEU A 267 -11.52 21.51 -10.94
CA LEU A 267 -12.61 20.65 -10.49
C LEU A 267 -12.86 19.63 -11.60
N LEU A 268 -12.56 18.36 -11.35
CA LEU A 268 -12.88 17.26 -12.25
C LEU A 268 -14.23 16.67 -11.86
N ILE A 269 -15.06 16.38 -12.85
CA ILE A 269 -16.42 15.87 -12.68
C ILE A 269 -16.56 14.61 -13.50
N ARG A 270 -16.97 13.52 -12.85
CA ARG A 270 -17.32 12.25 -13.48
C ARG A 270 -18.83 12.10 -13.49
N ARG A 271 -19.39 11.66 -14.61
CA ARG A 271 -20.79 11.27 -14.75
C ARG A 271 -20.89 9.80 -15.13
N ASN A 272 -21.65 9.04 -14.34
CA ASN A 272 -22.07 7.70 -14.70
C ASN A 272 -23.02 7.77 -15.90
N ARG A 273 -22.70 7.03 -16.97
CA ARG A 273 -23.43 7.09 -18.24
C ARG A 273 -24.80 6.41 -18.15
N SER A 274 -24.95 5.45 -17.25
CA SER A 274 -26.20 4.71 -17.08
C SER A 274 -27.08 5.35 -16.01
N THR A 275 -26.51 5.75 -14.88
CA THR A 275 -27.30 6.28 -13.74
C THR A 275 -27.37 7.81 -13.71
N GLY A 276 -26.52 8.52 -14.46
CA GLY A 276 -26.40 9.98 -14.40
C GLY A 276 -25.70 10.50 -13.13
N GLU A 277 -25.33 9.62 -12.20
CA GLU A 277 -24.70 9.98 -10.93
C GLU A 277 -23.37 10.72 -11.14
N LEU A 278 -23.17 11.78 -10.36
CA LEU A 278 -21.99 12.63 -10.43
C LEU A 278 -21.04 12.38 -9.27
N ALA A 279 -19.74 12.33 -9.58
CA ALA A 279 -18.67 12.36 -8.59
C ALA A 279 -17.71 13.52 -8.91
N TYR A 280 -17.16 14.14 -7.86
CA TYR A 280 -16.39 15.37 -7.95
C TYR A 280 -15.00 15.17 -7.36
N TYR A 281 -14.00 15.79 -7.96
CA TYR A 281 -12.62 15.69 -7.52
C TYR A 281 -11.92 17.04 -7.57
N ARG A 282 -11.15 17.36 -6.53
CA ARG A 282 -10.17 18.43 -6.56
C ARG A 282 -8.90 17.91 -7.23
N CYS A 283 -8.43 18.64 -8.22
CA CYS A 283 -7.23 18.30 -8.97
C CYS A 283 -6.17 19.38 -8.87
N TYR A 284 -4.92 18.94 -8.86
CA TYR A 284 -3.75 19.79 -9.06
C TYR A 284 -2.73 19.09 -9.96
N SER A 285 -2.06 19.88 -10.79
CA SER A 285 -0.94 19.44 -11.64
C SER A 285 0.10 20.56 -11.72
N PRO A 286 1.41 20.28 -11.55
CA PRO A 286 2.45 21.30 -11.64
C PRO A 286 2.53 21.97 -13.03
N ALA A 287 2.27 21.19 -14.07
CA ALA A 287 2.21 21.62 -15.46
C ALA A 287 0.84 21.28 -16.07
N PRO A 288 0.42 21.92 -17.18
CA PRO A 288 -0.78 21.53 -17.90
C PRO A 288 -0.74 20.04 -18.30
N VAL A 289 -1.79 19.30 -17.94
CA VAL A 289 -1.96 17.89 -18.32
C VAL A 289 -3.27 17.69 -19.07
N PRO A 290 -3.34 16.73 -20.01
CA PRO A 290 -4.60 16.40 -20.67
C PRO A 290 -5.58 15.75 -19.69
N LEU A 291 -6.88 15.85 -19.99
CA LEU A 291 -7.95 15.25 -19.19
C LEU A 291 -7.74 13.74 -18.96
N SER A 292 -7.21 13.03 -19.95
CA SER A 292 -6.92 11.59 -19.85
C SER A 292 -5.95 11.25 -18.71
N VAL A 293 -5.01 12.14 -18.36
CA VAL A 293 -4.10 11.96 -17.22
C VAL A 293 -4.87 12.07 -15.91
N LEU A 294 -5.73 13.09 -15.75
CA LEU A 294 -6.54 13.24 -14.54
C LEU A 294 -7.51 12.06 -14.35
N VAL A 295 -8.15 11.62 -15.43
CA VAL A 295 -9.06 10.45 -15.42
C VAL A 295 -8.32 9.17 -15.04
N ARG A 296 -7.10 8.99 -15.54
CA ARG A 296 -6.25 7.84 -15.19
C ARG A 296 -5.91 7.84 -13.70
N VAL A 297 -5.50 8.99 -13.14
CA VAL A 297 -5.21 9.13 -11.70
C VAL A 297 -6.46 8.86 -10.86
N ALA A 298 -7.62 9.42 -11.24
CA ALA A 298 -8.89 9.12 -10.58
C ALA A 298 -9.25 7.62 -10.63
N GLY A 299 -9.04 7.01 -11.81
CA GLY A 299 -9.33 5.59 -12.06
C GLY A 299 -8.47 4.63 -11.24
N SER A 300 -7.24 5.04 -10.88
CA SER A 300 -6.33 4.27 -10.03
C SER A 300 -6.87 4.03 -8.63
N ARG A 301 -7.82 4.85 -8.12
CA ARG A 301 -8.38 4.69 -6.76
C ARG A 301 -8.87 3.27 -6.51
N TRP A 302 -9.51 2.66 -7.50
CA TRP A 302 -10.05 1.29 -7.40
C TRP A 302 -9.01 0.23 -7.00
N ARG A 303 -7.73 0.44 -7.33
CA ARG A 303 -6.67 -0.51 -6.99
C ARG A 303 -6.45 -0.68 -5.50
N VAL A 304 -6.84 0.30 -4.68
CA VAL A 304 -6.77 0.16 -3.23
C VAL A 304 -7.82 -0.80 -2.68
N GLU A 305 -8.99 -0.87 -3.32
CA GLU A 305 -10.05 -1.83 -2.96
C GLU A 305 -9.62 -3.25 -3.35
N GLU A 306 -9.02 -3.41 -4.53
CA GLU A 306 -8.40 -4.68 -4.94
C GLU A 306 -7.26 -5.09 -3.99
N PHE A 307 -6.44 -4.14 -3.56
CA PHE A 307 -5.42 -4.36 -2.53
C PHE A 307 -6.05 -4.82 -1.22
N PHE A 308 -7.10 -4.17 -0.71
CA PHE A 308 -7.71 -4.59 0.55
C PHE A 308 -8.34 -5.97 0.45
N GLN A 309 -9.06 -6.27 -0.64
CA GLN A 309 -9.65 -7.59 -0.86
C GLN A 309 -8.58 -8.69 -0.91
N SER A 310 -7.53 -8.49 -1.71
CA SER A 310 -6.48 -9.48 -1.89
C SER A 310 -5.50 -9.53 -0.71
N GLY A 311 -5.21 -8.40 -0.06
CA GLY A 311 -4.37 -8.33 1.13
C GLY A 311 -5.01 -9.05 2.32
N LYS A 312 -6.31 -8.85 2.54
CA LYS A 312 -7.07 -9.58 3.56
C LYS A 312 -7.18 -11.07 3.20
N GLY A 313 -7.72 -11.38 2.01
CA GLY A 313 -7.98 -12.77 1.60
C GLY A 313 -6.74 -13.63 1.35
N LEU A 314 -5.63 -13.05 0.89
CA LEU A 314 -4.42 -13.83 0.51
C LEU A 314 -3.27 -13.68 1.49
N ALA A 315 -3.16 -12.55 2.19
CA ALA A 315 -2.02 -12.24 3.05
C ALA A 315 -2.41 -11.98 4.52
N ALA A 316 -3.69 -12.20 4.88
CA ALA A 316 -4.20 -12.08 6.25
C ALA A 316 -3.88 -10.73 6.90
N LEU A 317 -4.07 -9.66 6.11
CA LEU A 317 -3.85 -8.29 6.57
C LEU A 317 -4.67 -7.95 7.84
N ASP A 318 -5.87 -8.51 7.98
CA ASP A 318 -6.84 -8.25 9.05
C ASP A 318 -7.03 -9.39 10.07
N GLU A 319 -6.38 -10.54 9.88
CA GLU A 319 -6.51 -11.71 10.78
C GLU A 319 -5.61 -11.65 12.03
N HIS A 320 -4.91 -10.53 12.24
CA HIS A 320 -4.06 -10.37 13.41
C HIS A 320 -4.89 -10.34 14.71
N GLN A 321 -4.33 -10.97 15.75
CA GLN A 321 -4.91 -11.05 17.09
C GLN A 321 -4.05 -10.29 18.12
N VAL A 322 -3.31 -9.29 17.65
CA VAL A 322 -2.31 -8.58 18.47
C VAL A 322 -2.91 -7.30 19.06
N HIS A 323 -2.56 -7.00 20.32
CA HIS A 323 -3.13 -5.85 21.02
C HIS A 323 -2.21 -4.62 21.02
N ARG A 324 -0.89 -4.83 20.99
CA ARG A 324 0.11 -3.75 21.11
C ARG A 324 0.53 -3.19 19.75
N TYR A 325 0.87 -1.90 19.72
CA TYR A 325 1.32 -1.17 18.52
C TYR A 325 2.48 -1.86 17.81
N THR A 326 3.51 -2.24 18.54
CA THR A 326 4.69 -2.91 17.96
C THR A 326 4.32 -4.21 17.26
N SER A 327 3.48 -5.04 17.88
CA SER A 327 3.04 -6.31 17.31
C SER A 327 2.13 -6.11 16.10
N TRP A 328 1.22 -5.13 16.15
CA TRP A 328 0.37 -4.75 15.02
C TRP A 328 1.20 -4.27 13.83
N SER A 329 2.12 -3.35 14.11
CA SER A 329 3.08 -2.81 13.14
C SER A 329 3.86 -3.95 12.49
N ARG A 330 4.39 -4.89 13.27
CA ARG A 330 5.14 -6.00 12.72
C ARG A 330 4.30 -6.99 11.90
N TRP A 331 3.07 -7.30 12.34
CA TRP A 331 2.17 -8.18 11.58
C TRP A 331 1.83 -7.57 10.22
N VAL A 332 1.29 -6.35 10.22
CA VAL A 332 0.81 -5.71 9.00
C VAL A 332 1.96 -5.47 8.00
N THR A 333 3.20 -5.21 8.47
CA THR A 333 4.36 -5.11 7.55
C THR A 333 4.65 -6.45 6.89
N LEU A 334 4.58 -7.56 7.62
CA LEU A 334 4.86 -8.89 7.07
C LEU A 334 3.71 -9.38 6.17
N ALA A 335 2.47 -8.98 6.45
CA ALA A 335 1.34 -9.17 5.53
C ALA A 335 1.51 -8.34 4.24
N MET A 336 1.98 -7.09 4.34
CA MET A 336 2.34 -6.29 3.16
C MET A 336 3.46 -6.94 2.35
N LEU A 337 4.49 -7.49 3.01
CA LEU A 337 5.57 -8.23 2.34
C LEU A 337 5.03 -9.46 1.59
N ALA A 338 4.15 -10.24 2.22
CA ALA A 338 3.51 -11.41 1.60
C ALA A 338 2.69 -11.00 0.38
N HIS A 339 1.87 -9.95 0.49
CA HIS A 339 1.08 -9.44 -0.64
C HIS A 339 1.97 -8.90 -1.77
N ALA A 340 2.98 -8.09 -1.44
CA ALA A 340 3.92 -7.54 -2.42
C ALA A 340 4.63 -8.64 -3.21
N PHE A 341 5.00 -9.75 -2.56
CA PHE A 341 5.57 -10.92 -3.23
C PHE A 341 4.60 -11.52 -4.26
N LEU A 342 3.31 -11.68 -3.93
CA LEU A 342 2.31 -12.16 -4.87
C LEU A 342 2.09 -11.19 -6.04
N ALA A 343 2.02 -9.89 -5.74
CA ALA A 343 1.82 -8.85 -6.75
C ALA A 343 2.99 -8.78 -7.74
N VAL A 344 4.23 -8.93 -7.26
CA VAL A 344 5.43 -8.93 -8.10
C VAL A 344 5.54 -10.19 -8.94
N ILE A 345 5.32 -11.38 -8.37
CA ILE A 345 5.33 -12.61 -9.18
C ILE A 345 4.28 -12.55 -10.28
N ARG A 346 3.10 -12.02 -9.97
CA ARG A 346 2.06 -11.82 -10.98
C ARG A 346 2.50 -10.85 -12.09
N ALA A 347 3.25 -9.81 -11.74
CA ALA A 347 3.77 -8.85 -12.71
C ALA A 347 4.90 -9.45 -13.57
N ASP A 348 5.71 -10.34 -12.99
CA ASP A 348 6.84 -11.03 -13.63
C ASP A 348 6.41 -12.25 -14.46
N GLU A 349 5.19 -12.76 -14.27
CA GLU A 349 4.60 -13.79 -15.13
C GLU A 349 4.68 -13.32 -16.59
N PRO A 350 5.44 -14.03 -17.45
CA PRO A 350 5.69 -13.56 -18.79
C PRO A 350 4.36 -13.43 -19.54
N THR A 351 4.16 -12.26 -20.15
CA THR A 351 3.20 -12.07 -21.25
C THR A 351 3.67 -12.81 -22.51
N ARG A 352 4.11 -14.05 -22.38
CA ARG A 352 4.18 -14.95 -23.52
C ARG A 352 2.74 -15.11 -24.02
N PRO A 353 2.51 -15.12 -25.34
CA PRO A 353 1.24 -15.61 -25.84
C PRO A 353 1.12 -17.04 -25.30
N ALA A 354 0.27 -17.19 -24.30
CA ALA A 354 -0.29 -18.47 -23.97
C ALA A 354 -0.81 -19.04 -25.29
N PRO A 355 -0.58 -20.33 -25.63
CA PRO A 355 -1.49 -20.99 -26.58
C PRO A 355 -2.92 -20.64 -26.12
N ASP A 356 -3.81 -20.30 -27.06
CA ASP A 356 -5.10 -19.58 -26.87
C ASP A 356 -6.04 -20.04 -25.73
N ALA A 357 -5.66 -21.10 -25.00
CA ALA A 357 -6.35 -21.71 -23.88
C ALA A 357 -5.76 -21.45 -22.47
N LEU A 358 -4.59 -20.81 -22.28
CA LEU A 358 -4.05 -20.59 -20.92
C LEU A 358 -4.36 -19.18 -20.38
N ILE A 359 -5.02 -19.15 -19.22
CA ILE A 359 -5.39 -17.93 -18.48
C ILE A 359 -4.16 -17.45 -17.67
N PRO A 360 -3.83 -16.14 -17.66
CA PRO A 360 -2.76 -15.60 -16.82
C PRO A 360 -3.02 -15.88 -15.33
N LEU A 361 -1.98 -16.25 -14.58
CA LEU A 361 -2.13 -16.59 -13.17
C LEU A 361 -2.57 -15.38 -12.33
N THR A 362 -3.59 -15.62 -11.50
CA THR A 362 -4.05 -14.71 -10.47
C THR A 362 -3.17 -14.83 -9.22
N CYS A 363 -3.22 -13.83 -8.33
CA CYS A 363 -2.52 -13.90 -7.05
C CYS A 363 -2.98 -15.11 -6.21
N LYS A 364 -4.24 -15.55 -6.34
CA LYS A 364 -4.76 -16.73 -5.63
C LYS A 364 -4.14 -18.01 -6.19
N GLU A 365 -4.02 -18.15 -7.51
CA GLU A 365 -3.38 -19.31 -8.12
C GLU A 365 -1.88 -19.34 -7.80
N ILE A 366 -1.19 -18.19 -7.84
CA ILE A 366 0.20 -18.06 -7.41
C ILE A 366 0.36 -18.49 -5.95
N GLN A 367 -0.52 -18.01 -5.06
CA GLN A 367 -0.52 -18.40 -3.65
C GLN A 367 -0.62 -19.93 -3.50
N LEU A 368 -1.59 -20.57 -4.15
CA LEU A 368 -1.79 -22.02 -4.10
C LEU A 368 -0.59 -22.81 -4.67
N HIS A 369 -0.04 -22.39 -5.82
CA HIS A 369 1.08 -23.07 -6.47
C HIS A 369 2.41 -22.91 -5.72
N GLN A 370 2.68 -21.73 -5.17
CA GLN A 370 3.93 -21.43 -4.46
C GLN A 370 4.01 -22.24 -3.15
N VAL A 371 2.89 -22.42 -2.44
CA VAL A 371 2.84 -23.24 -1.22
C VAL A 371 3.27 -24.68 -1.50
N CYS A 372 2.78 -25.28 -2.59
CA CYS A 372 3.18 -26.64 -3.01
C CYS A 372 4.67 -26.75 -3.40
N ARG A 373 5.26 -25.68 -3.94
CA ARG A 373 6.70 -25.63 -4.28
C ARG A 373 7.60 -25.35 -3.07
N PHE A 374 7.12 -24.63 -2.06
CA PHE A 374 7.89 -24.36 -0.84
C PHE A 374 7.86 -25.52 0.15
N THR A 375 6.77 -26.29 0.23
CA THR A 375 6.69 -27.51 1.07
C THR A 375 7.60 -28.63 0.56
N SER A 376 7.90 -28.66 -0.75
CA SER A 376 8.85 -29.60 -1.36
C SER A 376 10.34 -29.20 -1.24
N TRP A 377 10.65 -28.08 -0.58
CA TRP A 377 12.00 -27.51 -0.50
C TRP A 377 12.63 -27.55 0.91
N SER A 378 12.55 -28.70 1.56
CA SER A 378 13.23 -29.01 2.84
C SER A 378 14.77 -29.14 2.72
N ARG A 379 15.37 -28.98 1.54
CA ARG A 379 16.82 -29.18 1.30
C ARG A 379 17.74 -27.94 1.40
N TRP A 380 17.23 -26.74 1.67
CA TRP A 380 18.08 -25.51 1.76
C TRP A 380 18.25 -24.95 3.18
N VAL A 381 17.92 -25.73 4.21
CA VAL A 381 18.05 -25.32 5.62
C VAL A 381 19.52 -25.28 6.12
N THR A 382 20.47 -25.77 5.33
CA THR A 382 21.89 -25.94 5.74
C THR A 382 22.90 -25.38 4.72
N SER A 383 22.81 -24.10 4.36
CA SER A 383 23.98 -23.39 3.82
C SER A 383 24.51 -22.41 4.86
N PRO A 384 25.78 -22.54 5.33
CA PRO A 384 26.43 -21.50 6.11
C PRO A 384 26.65 -20.26 5.24
N ALA A 385 26.72 -19.10 5.87
CA ALA A 385 27.06 -17.84 5.22
C ALA A 385 28.37 -17.97 4.40
N PRO A 386 28.50 -17.31 3.24
CA PRO A 386 29.74 -17.36 2.47
C PRO A 386 30.85 -16.71 3.30
N SER A 387 31.87 -17.50 3.63
CA SER A 387 33.09 -17.00 4.25
C SER A 387 33.83 -16.15 3.24
N SER A 388 34.10 -14.89 3.58
CA SER A 388 35.05 -14.03 2.88
C SER A 388 36.47 -14.62 3.01
N ARG A 389 36.91 -15.38 2.02
CA ARG A 389 38.34 -15.60 1.75
C ARG A 389 38.57 -15.46 0.25
N LEU A 390 39.27 -14.39 -0.11
CA LEU A 390 39.88 -14.19 -1.41
C LEU A 390 40.95 -15.28 -1.60
N SER A 391 40.80 -16.09 -2.64
CA SER A 391 41.84 -16.98 -3.12
C SER A 391 42.90 -16.13 -3.85
N VAL A 392 44.09 -16.00 -3.27
CA VAL A 392 45.26 -15.44 -3.94
C VAL A 392 45.77 -16.49 -4.94
N PRO A 393 45.97 -16.17 -6.23
CA PRO A 393 46.59 -17.10 -7.16
C PRO A 393 48.10 -17.16 -6.88
N THR A 394 48.60 -18.33 -6.50
CA THR A 394 50.02 -18.66 -6.44
C THR A 394 50.61 -18.70 -7.85
N SER A 395 51.46 -17.74 -8.18
CA SER A 395 52.41 -17.83 -9.29
C SER A 395 53.74 -18.39 -8.78
N THR A 396 54.14 -19.56 -9.29
CA THR A 396 55.49 -20.10 -9.09
C THR A 396 56.31 -19.79 -10.34
N PRO A 397 57.52 -19.20 -10.24
CA PRO A 397 58.38 -18.95 -11.40
C PRO A 397 59.36 -20.11 -11.61
N ALA A 398 59.60 -20.49 -12.87
CA ALA A 398 60.71 -21.40 -13.24
C ALA A 398 61.44 -20.89 -14.50
N VAL A 399 62.53 -20.17 -14.22
CA VAL A 399 63.87 -20.08 -14.85
C VAL A 399 64.07 -20.55 -16.32
N PRO A 400 64.73 -19.74 -17.18
CA PRO A 400 65.18 -20.16 -18.52
C PRO A 400 66.59 -20.80 -18.52
N PRO A 401 66.94 -21.61 -19.54
CA PRO A 401 68.24 -22.27 -19.61
C PRO A 401 69.34 -21.31 -20.09
N ARG A 402 70.54 -21.45 -19.53
CA ARG A 402 71.78 -20.82 -20.04
C ARG A 402 72.41 -21.71 -21.10
N SER A 403 72.93 -21.08 -22.15
CA SER A 403 73.76 -21.69 -23.20
C SER A 403 75.16 -22.03 -22.71
N CYS A 404 75.73 -23.10 -23.29
CA CYS A 404 77.05 -23.04 -23.90
C CYS A 404 76.84 -23.09 -25.41
#